data_AF-W5SUV0-F1
#
_entry.id   AF-W5SUV0-F1
#
_cell.length_a   1.000
_cell.length_b   1.000
_cell.length_c   1.000
_cell.angle_alpha   90.00
_cell.angle_beta   90.00
_cell.angle_gamma   90.00
#
_symmetry.space_group_name_H-M   'P 1'
#
loop_
_entity.id
_entity.type
_entity.pdbx_description
1 polymer ?
#
loop_
_entity_poly.entity_id
_entity_poly.type
_entity_poly.pdbx_seq_one_letter_code
_entity_poly.pdbx_strand_id
1 'polypeptide(L)' 'MMFWNNILTKIENFYFQNSLTKEKVIVAFSGGADSTALLLGLKEYLNNNIVAFYFAHCLRPEFEQNLEIEHIKKVLWFS' A
#
# COMPACT_ATOMS: atom_id res chain seq x y z
N MET A 1 14.21 -13.62 5.00
CA MET A 1 15.05 -12.42 4.71
C MET A 1 15.33 -12.23 3.22
N MET A 2 15.53 -13.27 2.40
CA MET A 2 15.82 -13.11 0.95
C MET A 2 14.69 -12.50 0.09
N PHE A 3 13.42 -12.78 0.39
CA PHE A 3 12.30 -12.29 -0.44
C PHE A 3 12.11 -10.77 -0.37
N TRP A 4 12.28 -10.18 0.83
CA TRP A 4 12.14 -8.73 1.04
C TRP A 4 13.24 -7.92 0.35
N ASN A 5 14.48 -8.42 0.32
CA ASN A 5 15.55 -7.77 -0.43
C ASN A 5 15.25 -7.70 -1.94
N ASN A 6 14.48 -8.66 -2.47
CA ASN A 6 14.08 -8.67 -3.87
C ASN A 6 13.01 -7.60 -4.18
N ILE A 7 12.03 -7.38 -3.30
CA ILE A 7 10.99 -6.38 -3.55
C ILE A 7 11.55 -4.96 -3.53
N LEU A 8 12.41 -4.64 -2.55
CA LEU A 8 13.04 -3.32 -2.45
C LEU A 8 13.91 -3.02 -3.68
N THR A 9 14.71 -4.00 -4.13
CA THR A 9 15.53 -3.86 -5.33
C THR A 9 14.67 -3.61 -6.57
N LYS A 10 13.52 -4.29 -6.70
CA LYS A 10 12.59 -4.06 -7.82
C LYS A 10 11.96 -2.67 -7.77
N ILE A 11 11.56 -2.20 -6.59
CA ILE A 11 11.04 -0.85 -6.40
C ILE A 11 12.11 0.18 -6.77
N GLU A 12 13.34 0.00 -6.29
CA GLU A 12 14.46 0.89 -6.60
C GLU A 12 14.75 0.96 -8.10
N ASN A 13 14.83 -0.18 -8.77
CA ASN A 13 15.02 -0.24 -10.22
C ASN A 13 13.89 0.47 -10.96
N PHE A 14 12.65 0.29 -10.52
CA PHE A 14 11.49 0.96 -11.11
C PHE A 14 11.58 2.49 -10.93
N TYR A 15 11.94 2.97 -9.75
CA TYR A 15 12.11 4.41 -9.50
C TYR A 15 13.23 4.99 -10.37
N PHE A 16 14.38 4.30 -10.45
CA PHE A 16 15.51 4.73 -11.27
C PHE A 16 15.15 4.78 -12.76
N GLN A 17 14.56 3.72 -13.31
CA GLN A 17 14.18 3.63 -14.72
C GLN A 17 13.17 4.71 -15.12
N ASN A 18 12.29 5.10 -14.20
CA ASN A 18 11.23 6.09 -14.46
C ASN A 18 11.58 7.49 -13.93
N SER A 19 12.81 7.71 -13.44
CA SER A 19 13.24 8.99 -12.85
C SER A 19 12.29 9.54 -11.77
N LEU A 20 11.76 8.65 -10.93
CA LEU A 20 10.81 9.00 -9.86
C LEU A 20 11.54 9.52 -8.62
N THR A 21 10.95 10.52 -7.95
CA THR A 21 11.46 11.05 -6.68
C THR A 21 10.81 10.36 -5.49
N LYS A 22 11.50 10.32 -4.35
CA LYS A 22 10.98 9.76 -3.08
C LYS A 22 10.13 10.78 -2.30
N GLU A 23 9.40 11.63 -3.01
CA GLU A 23 8.44 12.55 -2.42
C GLU A 23 7.24 11.80 -1.83
N LYS A 24 6.24 12.54 -1.34
CA LYS A 24 5.09 11.95 -0.68
C LYS A 24 4.23 11.20 -1.70
N VAL A 25 4.11 9.88 -1.53
CA VAL A 25 3.33 9.02 -2.42
C VAL A 25 1.94 8.78 -1.83
N ILE A 26 0.90 8.86 -2.66
CA ILE A 26 -0.44 8.37 -2.32
C ILE A 26 -0.62 7.02 -3.01
N VAL A 27 -0.82 5.95 -2.23
CA VAL A 27 -1.03 4.60 -2.77
C VAL A 27 -2.51 4.24 -2.71
N ALA A 28 -3.04 3.77 -3.82
CA ALA A 28 -4.37 3.16 -3.86
C ALA A 28 -4.31 1.82 -3.10
N PHE A 29 -5.03 1.73 -2.00
CA PHE A 29 -5.03 0.58 -1.10
C PHE A 29 -6.43 -0.03 -1.06
N SER A 30 -6.58 -1.27 -1.53
CA SER A 30 -7.86 -1.98 -1.58
C SER A 30 -8.06 -2.96 -0.42
N GLY A 31 -7.03 -3.20 0.40
CA GLY A 31 -7.04 -4.25 1.43
C GLY A 31 -6.72 -5.65 0.92
N GLY A 32 -6.62 -5.85 -0.39
CA GLY A 32 -6.17 -7.10 -0.98
C GLY A 32 -4.69 -7.36 -0.75
N ALA A 33 -4.26 -8.61 -0.97
CA ALA A 33 -2.88 -9.05 -0.79
C ALA A 33 -1.87 -8.20 -1.60
N ASP A 34 -2.20 -7.89 -2.85
CA ASP A 34 -1.32 -7.12 -3.74
C ASP A 34 -1.12 -5.69 -3.23
N SER A 35 -2.21 -5.00 -2.88
CA SER A 35 -2.16 -3.63 -2.36
C SER A 35 -1.47 -3.55 -0.99
N THR A 36 -1.57 -4.63 -0.19
CA THR A 36 -0.89 -4.75 1.11
C THR A 36 0.62 -4.93 0.91
N ALA A 37 1.04 -5.83 0.02
CA ALA A 37 2.44 -6.02 -0.29
C ALA A 37 3.08 -4.75 -0.87
N LEU A 38 2.35 -4.04 -1.74
CA LEU A 38 2.78 -2.76 -2.30
C LEU A 38 2.93 -1.69 -1.22
N LEU A 39 1.93 -1.53 -0.34
CA LEU A 39 1.97 -0.55 0.76
C LEU A 39 3.17 -0.80 1.68
N LEU A 40 3.38 -2.05 2.12
CA LEU A 40 4.47 -2.39 3.03
C LEU A 40 5.85 -2.17 2.38
N GLY A 41 6.03 -2.61 1.13
CA GLY A 41 7.28 -2.42 0.41
C GLY A 41 7.61 -0.94 0.14
N LEU A 42 6.60 -0.14 -0.25
CA LEU A 42 6.78 1.30 -0.46
C LEU A 42 6.99 2.05 0.85
N LYS A 43 6.29 1.67 1.93
CA LYS A 43 6.47 2.28 3.26
C LYS A 43 7.94 2.18 3.72
N GLU A 44 8.54 1.00 3.55
CA GLU A 44 9.96 0.78 3.86
C GLU A 44 10.86 1.59 2.92
N TYR A 45 10.66 1.50 1.60
CA TYR A 45 11.51 2.17 0.60
C TYR A 45 11.48 3.71 0.66
N LEU A 46 10.32 4.28 1.03
CA LEU A 46 10.06 5.72 1.11
C LEU A 46 10.26 6.28 2.52
N ASN A 47 10.74 5.48 3.48
CA ASN A 47 10.94 5.91 4.87
C ASN A 47 9.69 6.57 5.48
N ASN A 48 8.53 5.90 5.36
CA ASN A 48 7.22 6.38 5.80
C ASN A 48 6.67 7.63 5.08
N ASN A 49 7.28 8.10 3.98
CA ASN A 49 6.74 9.21 3.17
C ASN A 49 5.62 8.75 2.21
N ILE A 50 4.61 8.09 2.76
CA ILE A 50 3.50 7.48 2.01
C ILE A 50 2.18 7.65 2.74
N VAL A 51 1.09 7.76 1.98
CA VAL A 51 -0.29 7.76 2.47
C VAL A 51 -1.07 6.70 1.72
N ALA A 52 -1.73 5.82 2.46
CA ALA A 52 -2.68 4.88 1.87
C ALA A 52 -4.05 5.54 1.69
N PHE A 53 -4.63 5.38 0.51
CA PHE A 53 -5.98 5.82 0.19
C PHE A 53 -6.85 4.64 -0.18
N TYR A 54 -7.89 4.40 0.62
CA TYR A 54 -8.91 3.40 0.35
C TYR A 54 -10.18 4.08 -0.16
N PHE A 55 -10.74 3.54 -1.24
CA PHE A 55 -11.98 4.03 -1.83
C PHE A 55 -13.09 2.99 -1.64
N ALA A 56 -14.11 3.34 -0.86
CA ALA A 56 -15.29 2.50 -0.71
C ALA A 56 -16.17 2.62 -1.97
N HIS A 57 -16.22 1.57 -2.78
CA HIS A 57 -17.04 1.54 -3.99
C HIS A 57 -18.55 1.43 -3.72
N CYS A 58 -18.94 1.02 -2.50
CA CYS A 58 -20.33 0.84 -2.08
C CYS A 58 -21.13 -0.12 -2.98
N LEU A 59 -20.45 -1.14 -3.53
CA LEU A 59 -21.06 -2.18 -4.38
C LEU A 59 -21.59 -3.37 -3.57
N ARG A 60 -21.18 -3.51 -2.31
CA ARG A 60 -21.58 -4.59 -1.41
C ARG A 60 -22.74 -4.16 -0.52
N PRO A 61 -23.50 -5.11 0.05
CA PRO A 61 -24.42 -4.82 1.14
C PRO A 61 -23.72 -4.03 2.26
N GLU A 62 -24.43 -3.08 2.87
CA GLU A 62 -23.88 -2.15 3.87
C GLU A 62 -23.10 -2.86 4.98
N PHE A 63 -23.62 -3.98 5.48
CA PHE A 63 -22.94 -4.78 6.50
C PHE A 63 -21.55 -5.25 6.06
N GLU A 64 -21.41 -5.80 4.85
CA GLU A 64 -20.12 -6.25 4.32
C GLU A 64 -19.19 -5.08 4.04
N GLN A 65 -19.72 -3.96 3.53
CA GLN A 65 -18.94 -2.76 3.28
C GLN A 65 -18.34 -2.20 4.57
N ASN A 66 -19.11 -2.23 5.67
CA ASN A 66 -18.64 -1.80 6.98
C ASN A 66 -17.57 -2.73 7.55
N LEU A 67 -17.70 -4.05 7.36
CA LEU A 67 -16.65 -5.00 7.74
C LEU A 67 -15.33 -4.76 6.99
N GLU A 68 -15.41 -4.47 5.68
CA GLU A 68 -14.25 -4.12 4.86
C GLU A 68 -13.59 -2.83 5.36
N ILE A 69 -14.37 -1.77 5.60
CA ILE A 69 -13.84 -0.49 6.11
C ILE A 69 -13.15 -0.67 7.48
N GLU A 70 -13.75 -1.44 8.38
CA GLU A 70 -13.16 -1.73 9.70
C GLU A 70 -11.86 -2.54 9.57
N HIS A 71 -11.80 -3.49 8.63
CA HIS A 71 -10.57 -4.21 8.33
C HIS A 71 -9.47 -3.28 7.81
N ILE A 72 -9.78 -2.42 6.85
CA ILE A 72 -8.85 -1.44 6.28
C ILE A 72 -8.31 -0.51 7.37
N LYS A 73 -9.19 0.04 8.23
CA LYS A 73 -8.76 0.89 9.35
C LYS A 73 -7.76 0.17 10.23
N LYS A 74 -8.03 -1.08 10.61
CA LYS A 74 -7.09 -1.87 11.43
C LYS A 74 -5.73 -2.01 10.74
N VAL A 75 -5.71 -2.42 9.47
CA VAL A 75 -4.45 -2.60 8.72
C VAL A 75 -3.66 -1.29 8.66
N LEU A 76 -4.32 -0.18 8.33
CA LEU A 76 -3.67 1.13 8.20
C LEU A 76 -3.18 1.72 9.53
N TRP A 77 -3.83 1.37 10.64
CA TRP A 77 -3.38 1.74 11.98
C TRP A 77 -2.13 0.98 12.45
N PHE A 78 -1.91 -0.24 11.97
CA PHE A 78 -0.72 -1.05 12.27
C PHE A 78 0.43 -0.82 11.28
N SER A 79 0.11 -0.33 10.08
CA SER A 79 1.08 0.05 9.05
C SER A 79 1.50 1.50 9.18
#